data_AF-A0A0L0DTC3-F1
#
_entry.id   AF-A0A0L0DTC3-F1
#
_cell.length_a   1.000
_cell.length_b   1.000
_cell.length_c   1.000
_cell.angle_alpha   90.00
_cell.angle_beta   90.00
_cell.angle_gamma   90.00
#
_symmetry.space_group_name_H-M   'P 1'
#
loop_
_entity.id
_entity.type
_entity.pdbx_description
1 polymer ?
#
loop_
_entity_poly.entity_id
_entity_poly.type
_entity_poly.pdbx_seq_one_letter_code
_entity_poly.pdbx_strand_id
1 'polypeptide(L)'
;MSLWTGLRIIIFASQQGSQYNTAAVVLCIETVKLLLAAQMFVSRDGTFSELLAQLSKHRALLAKYFVPAFLYCIYNNLTFTVLSVVNPSTYAILQQLRLVVTGLLYERCLSRRLSRMQWIAIVLLTIGCMVKEADQFSTSSSVSTRTTPVTMYLFILLQIACAVAAGVYNEVLLKEETGTSINLQNVCMYLNSIVCNVLFMALGFGPRNIRPLFSFSVFPIILTYASIGIVTSIFLKHLNSVLKTIASALELYATAATALLLFGTPIDGFTVISLILVSGGVYIYSAFPPDPSPPTLSQPARNDDDADAVLTAGKGEVSV
;
A
#
# COMPACT_ATOMS: atom_id res chain seq x y z
N MET A 1 -7.78 5.15 7.64
CA MET A 1 -8.25 6.42 7.05
C MET A 1 -8.03 7.67 7.92
N SER A 2 -7.91 7.59 9.26
CA SER A 2 -7.66 8.80 10.08
C SER A 2 -6.25 9.38 9.99
N LEU A 3 -5.25 8.54 9.70
CA LEU A 3 -3.93 9.06 9.34
C LEU A 3 -3.96 9.78 7.98
N TRP A 4 -4.84 9.34 7.08
CA TRP A 4 -5.18 10.02 5.82
C TRP A 4 -5.88 11.37 6.05
N THR A 5 -6.66 11.52 7.12
CA THR A 5 -7.16 12.84 7.54
C THR A 5 -6.05 13.74 8.08
N GLY A 6 -4.99 13.20 8.69
CA GLY A 6 -3.79 13.98 9.06
C GLY A 6 -3.11 14.64 7.86
N LEU A 7 -2.96 13.92 6.74
CA LEU A 7 -2.46 14.49 5.48
C LEU A 7 -3.45 15.49 4.86
N ARG A 8 -4.77 15.23 4.96
CA ARG A 8 -5.82 16.19 4.54
C ARG A 8 -5.75 17.48 5.36
N ILE A 9 -5.49 17.42 6.66
CA ILE A 9 -5.33 18.59 7.52
C ILE A 9 -4.09 19.38 7.12
N ILE A 10 -2.98 18.73 6.76
CA ILE A 10 -1.77 19.43 6.27
C ILE A 10 -2.00 20.05 4.88
N ILE A 11 -2.62 19.31 3.95
CA ILE A 11 -2.90 19.80 2.60
C ILE A 11 -3.93 20.94 2.66
N PHE A 12 -4.92 20.84 3.54
CA PHE A 12 -5.93 21.88 3.76
C PHE A 12 -5.38 23.09 4.52
N ALA A 13 -4.57 22.89 5.57
CA ALA A 13 -3.86 23.97 6.26
C ALA A 13 -2.82 24.64 5.33
N SER A 14 -2.24 23.89 4.40
CA SER A 14 -1.38 24.43 3.33
C SER A 14 -2.14 25.31 2.34
N GLN A 15 -3.40 24.97 2.02
CA GLN A 15 -4.22 25.77 1.09
C GLN A 15 -4.57 27.16 1.64
N GLN A 16 -4.47 27.40 2.95
CA GLN A 16 -4.83 28.67 3.58
C GLN A 16 -3.69 29.71 3.69
N GLY A 17 -2.46 29.46 3.21
CA GLY A 17 -1.45 30.54 3.23
C GLY A 17 -0.06 30.29 2.66
N SER A 18 0.33 29.06 2.33
CA SER A 18 1.61 28.82 1.64
C SER A 18 1.56 27.55 0.82
N GLN A 19 1.80 27.68 -0.49
CA GLN A 19 1.93 26.53 -1.40
C GLN A 19 3.03 25.60 -0.87
N TYR A 20 2.63 24.38 -0.50
CA TYR A 20 3.48 23.39 0.13
C TYR A 20 3.96 22.38 -0.91
N ASN A 21 5.26 22.05 -0.92
CA ASN A 21 5.77 20.99 -1.79
C ASN A 21 5.50 19.60 -1.17
N THR A 22 4.37 19.00 -1.52
CA THR A 22 4.01 17.65 -1.09
C THR A 22 4.98 16.59 -1.61
N ALA A 23 5.57 16.77 -2.80
CA ALA A 23 6.60 15.88 -3.32
C ALA A 23 7.84 15.88 -2.43
N ALA A 24 8.19 17.03 -1.84
CA ALA A 24 9.27 17.11 -0.87
C ALA A 24 8.94 16.41 0.46
N VAL A 25 7.68 16.43 0.94
CA VAL A 25 7.28 15.61 2.11
C VAL A 25 7.37 14.13 1.81
N VAL A 26 6.90 13.71 0.62
CA VAL A 26 7.02 12.31 0.19
C VAL A 26 8.50 11.93 0.16
N LEU A 27 9.38 12.77 -0.38
CA LEU A 27 10.82 12.53 -0.37
C LEU A 27 11.37 12.37 1.06
N CYS A 28 10.97 13.24 2.00
CA CYS A 28 11.38 13.13 3.40
C CYS A 28 10.88 11.82 4.04
N ILE A 29 9.63 11.42 3.79
CA ILE A 29 9.06 10.15 4.27
C ILE A 29 9.86 8.97 3.74
N GLU A 30 10.15 8.94 2.43
CA GLU A 30 10.90 7.86 1.81
C GLU A 30 12.36 7.82 2.29
N THR A 31 12.96 8.98 2.57
CA THR A 31 14.29 9.08 3.17
C THR A 31 14.30 8.51 4.59
N VAL A 32 13.32 8.86 5.43
CA VAL A 32 13.21 8.30 6.78
C VAL A 32 12.96 6.80 6.74
N LYS A 33 12.10 6.30 5.84
CA LYS A 33 11.91 4.85 5.64
C LYS A 33 13.20 4.15 5.22
N LEU A 34 13.97 4.74 4.31
CA LEU A 34 15.25 4.20 3.88
C LEU A 34 16.22 4.09 5.06
N LEU A 35 16.34 5.14 5.88
CA LEU A 35 17.19 5.13 7.07
C LEU A 35 16.75 4.06 8.07
N LEU A 36 15.45 3.96 8.35
CA LEU A 36 14.91 2.93 9.25
C LEU A 36 15.14 1.51 8.70
N ALA A 37 14.91 1.28 7.40
CA ALA A 37 15.14 -0.02 6.77
C ALA A 37 16.62 -0.40 6.76
N ALA A 38 17.52 0.55 6.46
CA ALA A 38 18.96 0.34 6.51
C ALA A 38 19.43 0.07 7.95
N GLN A 39 18.91 0.79 8.93
CA GLN A 39 19.21 0.55 10.34
C GLN A 39 18.72 -0.84 10.79
N MET A 40 17.51 -1.24 10.38
CA MET A 40 16.98 -2.58 10.68
C MET A 40 17.82 -3.69 10.03
N PHE A 41 18.31 -3.47 8.80
CA PHE A 41 19.25 -4.37 8.15
C PHE A 41 20.55 -4.49 8.95
N VAL A 42 21.17 -3.35 9.31
CA VAL A 42 22.44 -3.35 10.07
C VAL A 42 22.29 -3.99 11.46
N SER A 43 21.10 -3.90 12.05
CA SER A 43 20.83 -4.45 13.38
C SER A 43 20.53 -5.95 13.38
N ARG A 44 20.07 -6.53 12.25
CA ARG A 44 19.54 -7.90 12.22
C ARG A 44 20.13 -8.81 11.14
N ASP A 45 20.53 -8.25 10.00
CA ASP A 45 20.87 -9.03 8.82
C ASP A 45 22.37 -9.00 8.50
N GLY A 46 23.10 -7.96 8.91
CA GLY A 46 24.53 -7.84 8.60
C GLY A 46 25.13 -6.48 8.91
N THR A 47 26.27 -6.15 8.30
CA THR A 47 26.93 -4.85 8.42
C THR A 47 26.52 -3.87 7.31
N PHE A 48 26.84 -2.57 7.48
CA PHE A 48 26.56 -1.57 6.44
C PHE A 48 27.34 -1.83 5.14
N SER A 49 28.56 -2.35 5.23
CA SER A 49 29.35 -2.77 4.06
C SER A 49 28.68 -3.92 3.31
N GLU A 50 28.08 -4.88 4.04
CA GLU A 50 27.34 -5.99 3.43
C GLU A 50 26.06 -5.51 2.77
N LEU A 51 25.37 -4.51 3.33
CA LEU A 51 24.20 -3.89 2.68
C LEU A 51 24.57 -3.35 1.30
N LEU A 52 25.67 -2.59 1.20
CA LEU A 52 26.15 -2.04 -0.07
C LEU A 52 26.60 -3.13 -1.04
N ALA A 53 27.29 -4.16 -0.54
CA ALA A 53 27.71 -5.30 -1.34
C ALA A 53 26.50 -6.08 -1.90
N GLN A 54 25.48 -6.31 -1.06
CA GLN A 54 24.24 -6.99 -1.47
C GLN A 54 23.43 -6.15 -2.47
N LEU A 55 23.35 -4.83 -2.29
CA LEU A 55 22.72 -3.94 -3.27
C LEU A 55 23.42 -4.02 -4.64
N SER A 56 24.75 -4.02 -4.64
CA SER A 56 25.52 -4.15 -5.88
C SER A 56 25.42 -5.54 -6.51
N LYS A 57 25.28 -6.60 -5.70
CA LYS A 57 25.12 -7.98 -6.17
C LYS A 57 23.72 -8.24 -6.72
N HIS A 58 22.67 -7.72 -6.07
CA HIS A 58 21.27 -7.95 -6.40
C HIS A 58 20.67 -6.82 -7.24
N ARG A 59 21.36 -6.38 -8.30
CA ARG A 59 20.83 -5.32 -9.21
C ARG A 59 19.51 -5.69 -9.88
N ALA A 60 19.30 -6.98 -10.18
CA ALA A 60 18.04 -7.46 -10.72
C ALA A 60 16.87 -7.25 -9.72
N LEU A 61 17.13 -7.42 -8.42
CA LEU A 61 16.14 -7.14 -7.37
C LEU A 61 15.80 -5.65 -7.36
N LEU A 62 16.82 -4.79 -7.42
CA LEU A 62 16.64 -3.34 -7.50
C LEU A 62 15.82 -2.95 -8.74
N ALA A 63 16.03 -3.59 -9.89
CA ALA A 63 15.21 -3.36 -11.08
C ALA A 63 13.75 -3.83 -10.91
N LYS A 64 13.49 -4.98 -10.27
CA LYS A 64 12.13 -5.46 -9.98
C LYS A 64 11.36 -4.48 -9.08
N TYR A 65 12.01 -3.96 -8.03
CA TYR A 65 11.40 -2.99 -7.12
C TYR A 65 11.19 -1.58 -7.73
N PHE A 66 11.73 -1.31 -8.92
CA PHE A 66 11.47 -0.06 -9.62
C PHE A 66 10.00 0.08 -10.01
N VAL A 67 9.35 -1.01 -10.47
CA VAL A 67 7.93 -1.01 -10.88
C VAL A 67 6.99 -0.54 -9.76
N PRO A 68 6.97 -1.16 -8.56
CA PRO A 68 6.10 -0.71 -7.48
C PRO A 68 6.46 0.70 -6.99
N ALA A 69 7.75 1.05 -6.94
CA ALA A 69 8.19 2.39 -6.56
C ALA A 69 7.70 3.48 -7.54
N PHE A 70 7.77 3.22 -8.84
CA PHE A 70 7.27 4.12 -9.88
C PHE A 70 5.74 4.30 -9.81
N LEU A 71 4.99 3.20 -9.63
CA LEU A 71 3.54 3.25 -9.46
C LEU A 71 3.12 4.03 -8.20
N TYR A 72 3.83 3.85 -7.08
CA TYR A 72 3.61 4.66 -5.87
C TYR A 72 3.96 6.14 -6.09
N CYS A 73 4.99 6.44 -6.88
CA CYS A 73 5.34 7.81 -7.27
C CYS A 73 4.20 8.47 -8.06
N ILE A 74 3.63 7.79 -9.07
CA ILE A 74 2.46 8.28 -9.81
C ILE A 74 1.29 8.53 -8.86
N TYR A 75 0.97 7.55 -8.00
CA TYR A 75 -0.12 7.68 -7.02
C TYR A 75 0.03 8.94 -6.16
N ASN A 76 1.20 9.11 -5.52
CA ASN A 76 1.47 10.23 -4.62
C ASN A 76 1.35 11.59 -5.33
N ASN A 77 1.85 11.70 -6.55
CA ASN A 77 1.86 12.95 -7.30
C ASN A 77 0.47 13.31 -7.90
N LEU A 78 -0.28 12.31 -8.36
CA LEU A 78 -1.65 12.54 -8.83
C LEU A 78 -2.59 12.93 -7.68
N THR A 79 -2.34 12.45 -6.45
CA THR A 79 -3.12 12.87 -5.27
C THR A 79 -3.10 14.39 -5.10
N PHE A 80 -1.94 15.02 -5.27
CA PHE A 80 -1.83 16.48 -5.20
C PHE A 80 -2.64 17.18 -6.30
N THR A 81 -2.47 16.73 -7.55
CA THR A 81 -3.16 17.31 -8.70
C THR A 81 -4.68 17.25 -8.50
N VAL A 82 -5.19 16.11 -8.04
CA VAL A 82 -6.62 15.92 -7.81
C VAL A 82 -7.12 16.73 -6.63
N LEU A 83 -6.43 16.76 -5.49
CA LEU A 83 -6.86 17.52 -4.30
C LEU A 83 -6.78 19.05 -4.48
N SER A 84 -6.08 19.53 -5.52
CA SER A 84 -6.09 20.95 -5.88
C SER A 84 -7.39 21.40 -6.56
N VAL A 85 -8.18 20.45 -7.09
CA VAL A 85 -9.41 20.72 -7.85
C VAL A 85 -10.64 20.09 -7.20
N VAL A 86 -10.52 18.87 -6.67
CA VAL A 86 -11.61 18.06 -6.13
C VAL A 86 -11.77 18.27 -4.63
N ASN A 87 -13.01 18.37 -4.19
CA ASN A 87 -13.34 18.42 -2.76
C ASN A 87 -12.78 17.19 -2.03
N PRO A 88 -12.05 17.38 -0.91
CA PRO A 88 -11.40 16.28 -0.20
C PRO A 88 -12.37 15.16 0.24
N SER A 89 -13.62 15.50 0.57
CA SER A 89 -14.62 14.52 1.01
C SER A 89 -15.09 13.64 -0.15
N THR A 90 -15.33 14.23 -1.34
CA THR A 90 -15.63 13.47 -2.56
C THR A 90 -14.48 12.55 -2.95
N TYR A 91 -13.25 13.06 -2.88
CA TYR A 91 -12.05 12.27 -3.12
C TYR A 91 -11.95 11.07 -2.16
N ALA A 92 -12.22 11.26 -0.86
CA ALA A 92 -12.11 10.21 0.14
C ALA A 92 -13.15 9.10 -0.07
N ILE A 93 -14.39 9.45 -0.42
CA ILE A 93 -15.44 8.49 -0.79
C ILE A 93 -15.00 7.65 -1.99
N LEU A 94 -14.50 8.29 -3.05
CA LEU A 94 -14.08 7.57 -4.27
C LEU A 94 -12.86 6.67 -4.02
N GLN A 95 -11.96 7.06 -3.11
CA GLN A 95 -10.80 6.23 -2.77
C GLN A 95 -11.15 4.92 -2.07
N GLN A 96 -12.36 4.77 -1.53
CA GLN A 96 -12.79 3.50 -0.93
C GLN A 96 -12.95 2.37 -1.97
N LEU A 97 -13.16 2.71 -3.25
CA LEU A 97 -13.17 1.72 -4.35
C LEU A 97 -11.88 0.90 -4.43
N ARG A 98 -10.79 1.40 -3.83
CA ARG A 98 -9.52 0.67 -3.68
C ARG A 98 -9.70 -0.70 -3.04
N LEU A 99 -10.63 -0.89 -2.10
CA LEU A 99 -10.88 -2.19 -1.47
C LEU A 99 -11.31 -3.23 -2.52
N VAL A 100 -12.30 -2.86 -3.35
CA VAL A 100 -12.81 -3.71 -4.44
C VAL A 100 -11.72 -3.97 -5.48
N VAL A 101 -11.00 -2.92 -5.91
CA VAL A 101 -9.91 -3.07 -6.90
C VAL A 101 -8.78 -3.95 -6.36
N THR A 102 -8.49 -3.89 -5.05
CA THR A 102 -7.51 -4.77 -4.40
C THR A 102 -7.94 -6.22 -4.46
N GLY A 103 -9.22 -6.53 -4.17
CA GLY A 103 -9.76 -7.87 -4.34
C GLY A 103 -9.61 -8.38 -5.78
N LEU A 104 -9.96 -7.56 -6.78
CA LEU A 104 -9.90 -7.93 -8.19
C LEU A 104 -8.46 -8.22 -8.65
N LEU A 105 -7.51 -7.38 -8.24
CA LEU A 105 -6.13 -7.54 -8.64
C LEU A 105 -5.44 -8.66 -7.87
N TYR A 106 -5.81 -8.88 -6.61
CA TYR A 106 -5.35 -10.01 -5.80
C TYR A 106 -5.73 -11.35 -6.47
N GLU A 107 -6.97 -11.50 -6.94
CA GLU A 107 -7.38 -12.73 -7.65
C GLU A 107 -6.57 -12.96 -8.94
N ARG A 108 -6.31 -11.89 -9.70
CA ARG A 108 -5.60 -12.00 -10.98
C ARG A 108 -4.10 -12.18 -10.83
N CYS A 109 -3.45 -11.46 -9.93
CA CYS A 109 -1.99 -11.47 -9.81
C CYS A 109 -1.47 -12.62 -8.93
N LEU A 110 -2.18 -13.01 -7.87
CA LEU A 110 -1.74 -14.07 -6.97
C LEU A 110 -2.40 -15.42 -7.29
N SER A 111 -3.23 -15.50 -8.34
CA SER A 111 -3.95 -16.72 -8.77
C SER A 111 -4.77 -17.38 -7.66
N ARG A 112 -5.23 -16.59 -6.67
CA ARG A 112 -6.04 -17.05 -5.54
C ARG A 112 -7.46 -16.58 -5.72
N ARG A 113 -8.43 -17.50 -5.79
CA ARG A 113 -9.84 -17.13 -5.93
C ARG A 113 -10.42 -16.69 -4.59
N LEU A 114 -11.14 -15.57 -4.58
CA LEU A 114 -11.93 -15.15 -3.44
C LEU A 114 -13.31 -15.80 -3.50
N SER A 115 -13.81 -16.25 -2.35
CA SER A 115 -15.15 -16.81 -2.24
C SER A 115 -16.21 -15.72 -2.45
N ARG A 116 -17.43 -16.12 -2.80
CA ARG A 116 -18.57 -15.18 -2.91
C ARG A 116 -18.80 -14.41 -1.60
N MET A 117 -18.58 -15.06 -0.45
CA MET A 117 -18.72 -14.43 0.86
C MET A 117 -17.62 -13.40 1.13
N GLN A 118 -16.38 -13.67 0.70
CA GLN A 118 -15.29 -12.69 0.77
C GLN A 118 -15.56 -11.47 -0.11
N TRP A 119 -16.13 -11.67 -1.30
CA TRP A 119 -16.56 -10.57 -2.15
C TRP A 119 -17.65 -9.71 -1.51
N ILE A 120 -18.66 -10.36 -0.92
CA ILE A 120 -19.70 -9.66 -0.14
C ILE A 120 -19.06 -8.86 1.01
N ALA A 121 -18.10 -9.45 1.74
CA ALA A 121 -17.39 -8.75 2.80
C ALA A 121 -16.62 -7.51 2.30
N ILE A 122 -15.89 -7.62 1.19
CA ILE A 122 -15.13 -6.50 0.61
C ILE A 122 -16.08 -5.37 0.19
N VAL A 123 -17.21 -5.69 -0.45
CA VAL A 123 -18.22 -4.70 -0.83
C VAL A 123 -18.82 -4.05 0.40
N LEU A 124 -19.16 -4.83 1.43
CA LEU A 124 -19.74 -4.33 2.67
C LEU A 124 -18.78 -3.40 3.42
N LEU A 125 -17.49 -3.76 3.49
CA LEU A 125 -16.43 -2.91 4.05
C LEU A 125 -16.28 -1.61 3.27
N THR A 126 -16.35 -1.67 1.93
CA THR A 126 -16.27 -0.50 1.06
C THR A 126 -17.42 0.46 1.36
N ILE A 127 -18.65 -0.04 1.41
CA ILE A 127 -19.84 0.77 1.73
C ILE A 127 -19.70 1.37 3.14
N GLY A 128 -19.31 0.57 4.15
CA GLY A 128 -19.11 1.05 5.51
C GLY A 128 -18.12 2.21 5.59
N CYS A 129 -16.99 2.13 4.87
CA CYS A 129 -16.02 3.21 4.84
C CYS A 129 -16.53 4.43 4.06
N MET A 130 -17.31 4.25 2.98
CA MET A 130 -17.92 5.35 2.22
C MET A 130 -18.95 6.11 3.05
N VAL A 131 -19.77 5.41 3.84
CA VAL A 131 -20.77 6.01 4.74
C VAL A 131 -20.09 6.95 5.73
N LYS A 132 -18.92 6.57 6.28
CA LYS A 132 -18.20 7.45 7.21
C LYS A 132 -17.70 8.72 6.52
N GLU A 133 -17.19 8.61 5.30
CA GLU A 133 -16.68 9.78 4.56
C GLU A 133 -17.83 10.68 4.06
N ALA A 134 -19.05 10.14 3.91
CA ALA A 134 -20.25 10.90 3.52
C ALA A 134 -20.76 11.85 4.60
N ASP A 135 -20.52 11.55 5.89
CA ASP A 135 -20.75 12.44 7.01
C ASP A 135 -20.00 13.78 6.82
N GLN A 136 -18.70 13.69 6.52
CA GLN A 136 -17.86 14.86 6.25
C GLN A 136 -18.31 15.66 5.02
N PHE A 137 -18.89 14.97 4.02
CA PHE A 137 -19.46 15.63 2.85
C PHE A 137 -20.71 16.44 3.23
N SER A 138 -21.59 15.86 4.06
CA SER A 138 -22.84 16.49 4.51
C SER A 138 -22.59 17.74 5.34
N THR A 139 -21.63 17.71 6.28
CA THR A 139 -21.25 18.88 7.10
C THR A 139 -20.59 20.00 6.30
N SER A 140 -19.96 19.68 5.16
CA SER A 140 -19.21 20.66 4.33
C SER A 140 -20.05 21.32 3.22
N SER A 141 -21.36 21.07 3.19
CA SER A 141 -22.27 21.44 2.09
C SER A 141 -22.51 22.95 1.89
N SER A 142 -21.78 23.84 2.58
CA SER A 142 -21.83 25.29 2.36
C SER A 142 -20.86 25.78 1.27
N VAL A 143 -20.07 24.89 0.65
CA VAL A 143 -19.08 25.27 -0.37
C VAL A 143 -19.67 25.17 -1.77
N SER A 144 -19.63 26.29 -2.50
CA SER A 144 -20.04 26.41 -3.92
C SER A 144 -19.67 25.19 -4.76
N THR A 145 -20.63 24.68 -5.51
CA THR A 145 -20.49 23.58 -6.50
C THR A 145 -19.54 24.00 -7.63
N ARG A 146 -18.22 23.95 -7.39
CA ARG A 146 -17.25 23.86 -8.48
C ARG A 146 -17.54 22.56 -9.23
N THR A 147 -17.93 22.69 -10.50
CA THR A 147 -18.08 21.54 -11.40
C THR A 147 -16.74 20.84 -11.50
N THR A 148 -16.67 19.62 -10.98
CA THR A 148 -15.44 18.83 -11.02
C THR A 148 -15.24 18.31 -12.45
N PRO A 149 -14.11 18.59 -13.11
CA PRO A 149 -13.86 18.11 -14.46
C PRO A 149 -13.83 16.58 -14.52
N VAL A 150 -14.36 15.99 -15.60
CA VAL A 150 -14.36 14.53 -15.84
C VAL A 150 -12.94 13.94 -15.72
N THR A 151 -11.93 14.68 -16.19
CA THR A 151 -10.51 14.33 -16.11
C THR A 151 -10.05 14.02 -14.68
N MET A 152 -10.61 14.68 -13.66
CA MET A 152 -10.22 14.43 -12.27
C MET A 152 -10.70 13.06 -11.78
N TYR A 153 -11.89 12.62 -12.21
CA TYR A 153 -12.36 11.26 -11.90
C TYR A 153 -11.49 10.20 -12.57
N LEU A 154 -11.03 10.43 -13.81
CA LEU A 154 -10.07 9.55 -14.48
C LEU A 154 -8.74 9.47 -13.72
N PHE A 155 -8.24 10.60 -13.22
CA PHE A 155 -7.02 10.63 -12.38
C PHE A 155 -7.20 9.92 -11.05
N ILE A 156 -8.39 9.92 -10.45
CA ILE A 156 -8.69 9.15 -9.23
C ILE A 156 -8.67 7.65 -9.54
N LEU A 157 -9.29 7.21 -10.64
CA LEU A 157 -9.28 5.81 -11.04
C LEU A 157 -7.87 5.31 -11.35
N LEU A 158 -7.07 6.12 -12.07
CA LEU A 158 -5.66 5.82 -12.34
C LEU A 158 -4.85 5.72 -11.04
N GLN A 159 -5.06 6.64 -10.08
CA GLN A 159 -4.43 6.57 -8.77
C GLN A 159 -4.75 5.28 -8.03
N ILE A 160 -6.03 4.89 -8.00
CA ILE A 160 -6.46 3.64 -7.36
C ILE A 160 -5.77 2.46 -8.02
N ALA A 161 -5.76 2.40 -9.36
CA ALA A 161 -5.10 1.33 -10.10
C ALA A 161 -3.60 1.26 -9.77
N CYS A 162 -2.88 2.39 -9.80
CA CYS A 162 -1.46 2.43 -9.46
C CYS A 162 -1.17 2.02 -8.02
N ALA A 163 -1.96 2.50 -7.05
CA ALA A 163 -1.76 2.19 -5.64
C ALA A 163 -1.98 0.69 -5.34
N VAL A 164 -3.02 0.11 -5.94
CA VAL A 164 -3.35 -1.31 -5.76
C VAL A 164 -2.32 -2.18 -6.49
N ALA A 165 -1.98 -1.85 -7.73
CA ALA A 165 -0.96 -2.58 -8.50
C ALA A 165 0.39 -2.58 -7.79
N ALA A 166 0.84 -1.42 -7.30
CA ALA A 166 2.06 -1.33 -6.52
C ALA A 166 2.01 -2.18 -5.24
N GLY A 167 0.88 -2.17 -4.53
CA GLY A 167 0.72 -2.93 -3.28
C GLY A 167 0.70 -4.44 -3.47
N VAL A 168 -0.06 -4.92 -4.46
CA VAL A 168 -0.15 -6.34 -4.80
C VAL A 168 1.17 -6.84 -5.37
N TYR A 169 1.82 -6.07 -6.25
CA TYR A 169 3.14 -6.44 -6.79
C TYR A 169 4.23 -6.45 -5.71
N ASN A 170 4.20 -5.49 -4.78
CA ASN A 170 5.12 -5.48 -3.64
C ASN A 170 4.92 -6.70 -2.73
N GLU A 171 3.67 -7.12 -2.51
CA GLU A 171 3.38 -8.37 -1.79
C GLU A 171 3.99 -9.59 -2.49
N VAL A 172 3.83 -9.68 -3.82
CA VAL A 172 4.41 -10.78 -4.61
C VAL A 172 5.93 -10.82 -4.44
N LEU A 173 6.62 -9.69 -4.66
CA LEU A 173 8.07 -9.62 -4.48
C LEU A 173 8.50 -9.98 -3.06
N LEU A 174 7.80 -9.46 -2.04
CA LEU A 174 8.08 -9.76 -0.63
C LEU A 174 8.00 -11.26 -0.33
N LYS A 175 7.14 -12.00 -1.02
CA LYS A 175 6.92 -13.44 -0.77
C LYS A 175 7.79 -14.34 -1.64
N GLU A 176 7.99 -14.00 -2.91
CA GLU A 176 8.73 -14.82 -3.86
C GLU A 176 10.26 -14.72 -3.68
N GLU A 177 10.76 -13.55 -3.29
CA GLU A 177 12.19 -13.34 -3.06
C GLU A 177 12.58 -13.86 -1.67
N THR A 178 12.68 -15.19 -1.53
CA THR A 178 13.00 -15.86 -0.26
C THR A 178 14.48 -15.80 0.12
N GLY A 179 15.37 -15.57 -0.85
CA GLY A 179 16.82 -15.51 -0.66
C GLY A 179 17.36 -14.17 -0.15
N THR A 180 16.50 -13.19 0.11
CA THR A 180 16.92 -11.85 0.56
C THR A 180 16.11 -11.39 1.77
N SER A 181 16.74 -10.59 2.64
CA SER A 181 16.05 -10.08 3.82
C SER A 181 15.00 -9.04 3.44
N ILE A 182 13.94 -8.95 4.24
CA ILE A 182 12.86 -7.98 4.07
C ILE A 182 13.41 -6.55 4.14
N ASN A 183 14.43 -6.32 4.98
CA ASN A 183 15.04 -5.01 5.12
C ASN A 183 15.80 -4.61 3.85
N LEU A 184 16.53 -5.53 3.21
CA LEU A 184 17.18 -5.27 1.91
C LEU A 184 16.14 -4.97 0.82
N GLN A 185 15.06 -5.74 0.76
CA GLN A 185 13.96 -5.53 -0.18
C GLN A 185 13.31 -4.14 0.01
N ASN A 186 13.08 -3.75 1.27
CA ASN A 186 12.59 -2.42 1.60
C ASN A 186 13.58 -1.32 1.20
N VAL A 187 14.88 -1.51 1.44
CA VAL A 187 15.92 -0.57 1.01
C VAL A 187 15.90 -0.39 -0.52
N CYS A 188 15.83 -1.48 -1.30
CA CYS A 188 15.70 -1.42 -2.76
C CYS A 188 14.46 -0.62 -3.20
N MET A 189 13.32 -0.87 -2.56
CA MET A 189 12.06 -0.18 -2.87
C MET A 189 12.15 1.32 -2.57
N TYR A 190 12.66 1.71 -1.40
CA TYR A 190 12.74 3.12 -0.98
C TYR A 190 13.81 3.89 -1.74
N LEU A 191 14.94 3.26 -2.11
CA LEU A 191 15.93 3.85 -3.00
C LEU A 191 15.31 4.20 -4.35
N ASN A 192 14.61 3.26 -4.99
CA ASN A 192 13.92 3.51 -6.25
C ASN A 192 12.83 4.58 -6.11
N SER A 193 12.11 4.59 -4.98
CA SER A 193 11.08 5.60 -4.69
C SER A 193 11.67 7.01 -4.61
N ILE A 194 12.83 7.17 -3.96
CA ILE A 194 13.58 8.43 -3.91
C ILE A 194 13.99 8.85 -5.31
N VAL A 195 14.58 7.96 -6.11
CA VAL A 195 14.98 8.24 -7.50
C VAL A 195 13.79 8.72 -8.34
N CYS A 196 12.65 8.02 -8.26
CA CYS A 196 11.43 8.40 -8.96
C CYS A 196 10.91 9.78 -8.55
N ASN A 197 10.88 10.10 -7.25
CA ASN A 197 10.40 11.39 -6.77
C ASN A 197 11.37 12.54 -7.09
N VAL A 198 12.69 12.30 -7.03
CA VAL A 198 13.70 13.28 -7.46
C VAL A 198 13.58 13.57 -8.95
N LEU A 199 13.43 12.54 -9.78
CA LEU A 199 13.22 12.72 -11.23
C LEU A 199 11.93 13.51 -11.50
N PHE A 200 10.85 13.19 -10.79
CA PHE A 200 9.59 13.92 -10.91
C PHE A 200 9.75 15.41 -10.59
N MET A 201 10.45 15.76 -9.50
CA MET A 201 10.74 17.16 -9.16
C MET A 201 11.69 17.82 -10.18
N ALA A 202 12.70 17.10 -10.67
CA ALA A 202 13.66 17.61 -11.65
C ALA A 202 13.00 17.96 -12.98
N LEU A 203 11.95 17.23 -13.37
CA LEU A 203 11.12 17.53 -14.53
C LEU A 203 10.18 18.74 -14.32
N GLY A 204 10.28 19.42 -13.18
CA GLY A 204 9.54 20.66 -12.89
C GLY A 204 8.13 20.44 -12.36
N PHE A 205 7.77 19.21 -11.99
CA PHE A 205 6.46 18.94 -11.40
C PHE A 205 6.47 19.23 -9.89
N GLY A 206 5.57 20.13 -9.47
CA GLY A 206 5.35 20.48 -8.05
C GLY A 206 5.83 21.89 -7.67
N PRO A 207 5.23 22.53 -6.65
CA PRO A 207 5.63 23.86 -6.20
C PRO A 207 7.04 23.83 -5.59
N ARG A 208 7.87 24.84 -5.87
CA ARG A 208 9.29 24.89 -5.42
C ARG A 208 9.49 25.29 -3.96
N ASN A 209 8.42 25.63 -3.24
CA ASN A 209 8.54 26.14 -1.89
C ASN A 209 8.75 25.01 -0.87
N ILE A 210 9.98 24.91 -0.36
CA ILE A 210 10.39 23.91 0.62
C ILE A 210 10.39 24.43 2.06
N ARG A 211 10.22 25.74 2.29
CA ARG A 211 10.21 26.34 3.64
C ARG A 211 9.27 25.65 4.62
N PRO A 212 8.05 25.24 4.21
CA PRO A 212 7.11 24.59 5.12
C PRO A 212 7.56 23.21 5.65
N LEU A 213 8.52 22.54 5.00
CA LEU A 213 9.04 21.23 5.45
C LEU A 213 9.69 21.29 6.83
N PHE A 214 10.24 22.45 7.18
CA PHE A 214 10.96 22.66 8.44
C PHE A 214 10.02 23.07 9.58
N SER A 215 8.71 23.11 9.35
CA SER A 215 7.75 23.34 10.42
C SER A 215 7.72 22.16 11.39
N PHE A 216 7.78 22.45 12.69
CA PHE A 216 7.77 21.44 13.75
C PHE A 216 6.57 20.47 13.62
N SER A 217 5.43 20.98 13.15
CA SER A 217 4.20 20.19 12.98
C SER A 217 4.32 19.08 11.94
N VAL A 218 5.28 19.14 11.00
CA VAL A 218 5.42 18.16 9.90
C VAL A 218 6.20 16.91 10.35
N PHE A 219 7.12 17.03 11.30
CA PHE A 219 7.97 15.91 11.74
C PHE A 219 7.19 14.70 12.29
N PRO A 220 6.18 14.86 13.18
CA PRO A 220 5.39 13.73 13.67
C PRO A 220 4.64 12.98 12.55
N ILE A 221 4.21 13.72 11.52
CA ILE A 221 3.56 13.13 10.34
C ILE A 221 4.58 12.31 9.55
N ILE A 222 5.75 12.87 9.23
CA ILE A 222 6.79 12.14 8.50
C ILE A 222 7.12 10.82 9.21
N LEU A 223 7.33 10.88 10.53
CA LEU A 223 7.65 9.71 11.33
C LEU A 223 6.52 8.66 11.29
N THR A 224 5.27 9.10 11.46
CA THR A 224 4.13 8.18 11.46
C THR A 224 3.94 7.50 10.10
N TYR A 225 4.07 8.26 9.00
CA TYR A 225 3.99 7.72 7.65
C TYR A 225 5.15 6.79 7.29
N ALA A 226 6.35 7.08 7.81
CA ALA A 226 7.48 6.18 7.69
C ALA A 226 7.20 4.85 8.41
N SER A 227 6.72 4.92 9.66
CA SER A 227 6.35 3.74 10.46
C SER A 227 5.26 2.89 9.78
N ILE A 228 4.20 3.52 9.24
CA ILE A 228 3.17 2.79 8.48
C ILE A 228 3.78 2.03 7.30
N GLY A 229 4.75 2.61 6.60
CA GLY A 229 5.41 1.97 5.46
C GLY A 229 6.18 0.71 5.86
N ILE A 230 6.95 0.78 6.95
CA ILE A 230 7.70 -0.36 7.48
C ILE A 230 6.74 -1.45 7.98
N VAL A 231 5.75 -1.08 8.79
CA VAL A 231 4.72 -2.02 9.31
C VAL A 231 3.96 -2.66 8.16
N THR A 232 3.63 -1.90 7.11
CA THR A 232 2.98 -2.43 5.90
C THR A 232 3.81 -3.52 5.24
N SER A 233 5.12 -3.34 5.12
CA SER A 233 6.00 -4.34 4.49
C SER A 233 6.01 -5.65 5.29
N ILE A 234 6.17 -5.55 6.62
CA ILE A 234 6.11 -6.71 7.52
C ILE A 234 4.74 -7.38 7.44
N PHE A 235 3.66 -6.59 7.43
CA PHE A 235 2.30 -7.10 7.29
C PHE A 235 2.12 -7.87 5.99
N LEU A 236 2.57 -7.34 4.85
CA LEU A 236 2.44 -8.00 3.55
C LEU A 236 3.31 -9.25 3.42
N LYS A 237 4.45 -9.32 4.13
CA LYS A 237 5.26 -10.54 4.18
C LYS A 237 4.49 -11.71 4.81
N HIS A 238 3.74 -11.45 5.89
CA HIS A 238 3.06 -12.49 6.67
C HIS A 238 1.60 -12.71 6.29
N LEU A 239 0.92 -11.68 5.81
CA LEU A 239 -0.51 -11.69 5.46
C LEU A 239 -0.65 -11.39 3.97
N ASN A 240 -1.67 -10.66 3.57
CA ASN A 240 -1.88 -10.28 2.17
C ASN A 240 -2.45 -8.86 2.04
N SER A 241 -2.45 -8.35 0.82
CA SER A 241 -2.95 -7.03 0.44
C SER A 241 -4.42 -6.84 0.76
N VAL A 242 -5.25 -7.88 0.66
CA VAL A 242 -6.67 -7.82 1.04
C VAL A 242 -6.80 -7.60 2.55
N LEU A 243 -6.19 -8.43 3.39
CA LEU A 243 -6.17 -8.27 4.85
C LEU A 243 -5.59 -6.93 5.28
N LYS A 244 -4.62 -6.38 4.53
CA LYS A 244 -4.10 -5.03 4.78
C LYS A 244 -5.20 -3.98 4.59
N THR A 245 -5.97 -4.07 3.52
CA THR A 245 -7.08 -3.14 3.30
C THR A 245 -8.18 -3.27 4.35
N ILE A 246 -8.44 -4.48 4.85
CA ILE A 246 -9.36 -4.72 5.97
C ILE A 246 -8.82 -4.09 7.26
N ALA A 247 -7.53 -4.28 7.56
CA ALA A 247 -6.89 -3.65 8.72
C ALA A 247 -6.95 -2.12 8.64
N SER A 248 -6.78 -1.53 7.44
CA SER A 248 -6.96 -0.09 7.23
C SER A 248 -8.41 0.38 7.43
N ALA A 249 -9.42 -0.47 7.19
CA ALA A 249 -10.81 -0.18 7.51
C ALA A 249 -11.05 -0.21 9.03
N LEU A 250 -10.37 -1.11 9.76
CA LEU A 250 -10.42 -1.17 11.23
C LEU A 250 -9.81 0.08 11.91
N GLU A 251 -8.99 0.88 11.21
CA GLU A 251 -8.57 2.19 11.72
C GLU A 251 -9.76 3.11 12.03
N LEU A 252 -10.93 2.87 11.43
CA LEU A 252 -12.15 3.62 11.72
C LEU A 252 -12.50 3.60 13.22
N TYR A 253 -12.30 2.48 13.91
CA TYR A 253 -12.58 2.37 15.34
C TYR A 253 -11.62 3.22 16.16
N ALA A 254 -10.33 3.15 15.85
CA ALA A 254 -9.32 3.99 16.49
C ALA A 254 -9.60 5.48 16.25
N THR A 255 -10.09 5.83 15.06
CA THR A 255 -10.50 7.19 14.70
C THR A 255 -11.65 7.68 15.58
N ALA A 256 -12.73 6.90 15.66
CA ALA A 256 -13.91 7.26 16.45
C ALA A 256 -13.58 7.32 17.95
N ALA A 257 -12.80 6.37 18.46
CA ALA A 257 -12.35 6.36 19.85
C ALA A 257 -11.50 7.58 20.17
N THR A 258 -10.53 7.93 19.31
CA THR A 258 -9.69 9.12 19.49
C THR A 258 -10.53 10.40 19.46
N ALA A 259 -11.49 10.47 18.53
CA ALA A 259 -12.40 11.62 18.41
C ALA A 259 -13.21 11.84 19.69
N LEU A 260 -13.78 10.76 20.24
CA LEU A 260 -14.54 10.80 21.48
C LEU A 260 -13.66 11.12 22.69
N LEU A 261 -12.51 10.44 22.85
CA LEU A 261 -11.68 10.54 24.05
C LEU A 261 -10.87 11.83 24.13
N LEU A 262 -10.33 12.31 23.01
CA LEU A 262 -9.47 13.50 23.01
C LEU A 262 -10.24 14.80 22.77
N PHE A 263 -11.29 14.77 21.96
CA PHE A 263 -12.01 15.97 21.54
C PHE A 263 -13.46 16.05 22.05
N GLY A 264 -13.95 14.99 22.71
CA GLY A 264 -15.33 14.96 23.23
C GLY A 264 -16.38 15.01 22.12
N THR A 265 -16.03 14.70 20.88
CA THR A 265 -16.98 14.77 19.76
C THR A 265 -17.98 13.62 19.86
N PRO A 266 -19.30 13.90 19.84
CA PRO A 266 -20.30 12.86 19.92
C PRO A 266 -20.23 11.93 18.70
N ILE A 267 -20.48 10.64 18.92
CA ILE A 267 -20.55 9.66 17.83
C ILE A 267 -21.85 9.89 17.06
N ASP A 268 -21.73 10.31 15.80
CA ASP A 268 -22.84 10.55 14.89
C ASP A 268 -23.43 9.24 14.31
N GLY A 269 -24.65 9.34 13.78
CA GLY A 269 -25.35 8.19 13.20
C GLY A 269 -24.62 7.54 12.03
N PHE A 270 -23.92 8.32 11.18
CA PHE A 270 -23.13 7.76 10.09
C PHE A 270 -21.95 6.96 10.62
N THR A 271 -21.28 7.42 11.68
CA THR A 271 -20.22 6.63 12.35
C THR A 271 -20.77 5.32 12.90
N VAL A 272 -21.92 5.32 13.58
CA VAL A 272 -22.53 4.08 14.09
C VAL A 272 -22.84 3.10 12.96
N ILE A 273 -23.51 3.56 11.90
CA ILE A 273 -23.82 2.72 10.73
C ILE A 273 -22.53 2.18 10.10
N SER A 274 -21.50 3.02 9.95
CA SER A 274 -20.21 2.62 9.39
C SER A 274 -19.53 1.54 10.22
N LEU A 275 -19.52 1.67 11.55
CA LEU A 275 -18.96 0.67 12.46
C LEU A 275 -19.72 -0.66 12.38
N ILE A 276 -21.04 -0.64 12.25
CA ILE A 276 -21.85 -1.86 12.07
C ILE A 276 -21.50 -2.55 10.74
N LEU A 277 -21.47 -1.81 9.64
CA LEU A 277 -21.15 -2.36 8.31
C LEU A 277 -19.72 -2.91 8.26
N VAL A 278 -18.74 -2.19 8.82
CA VAL A 278 -17.36 -2.65 8.89
C VAL A 278 -17.25 -3.89 9.77
N SER A 279 -17.92 -3.92 10.93
CA SER A 279 -17.96 -5.11 11.80
C SER A 279 -18.50 -6.33 11.06
N GLY A 280 -19.63 -6.17 10.36
CA GLY A 280 -20.24 -7.23 9.57
C GLY A 280 -19.32 -7.73 8.45
N GLY A 281 -18.66 -6.81 7.75
CA GLY A 281 -17.71 -7.15 6.69
C GLY A 281 -16.49 -7.91 7.20
N VAL A 282 -15.90 -7.46 8.32
CA VAL A 282 -14.78 -8.17 8.96
C VAL A 282 -15.22 -9.55 9.44
N TYR A 283 -16.39 -9.66 10.07
CA TYR A 283 -16.93 -10.93 10.53
C TYR A 283 -17.11 -11.91 9.36
N ILE A 284 -17.78 -11.49 8.28
CA ILE A 284 -17.98 -12.34 7.09
C ILE A 284 -16.64 -12.76 6.49
N TYR A 285 -15.68 -11.84 6.33
CA TYR A 285 -14.38 -12.21 5.78
C TYR A 285 -13.62 -13.20 6.66
N SER A 286 -13.68 -13.02 7.99
CA SER A 286 -13.02 -13.91 8.95
C SER A 286 -13.67 -15.29 9.05
N ALA A 287 -14.99 -15.38 8.85
CA ALA A 287 -15.73 -16.63 8.87
C ALA A 287 -15.48 -17.50 7.62
N PHE A 288 -15.01 -16.89 6.52
CA PHE A 288 -14.69 -17.57 5.27
C PHE A 288 -13.25 -17.25 4.85
N PRO A 289 -12.23 -17.79 5.53
CA PRO A 289 -10.83 -17.52 5.21
C PRO A 289 -10.45 -18.00 3.79
N PRO A 290 -9.49 -17.34 3.10
CA PRO A 290 -9.01 -17.80 1.80
C PRO A 290 -8.26 -19.12 1.95
N ASP A 291 -8.35 -20.00 0.95
CA ASP A 291 -7.68 -21.31 0.99
C ASP A 291 -6.18 -21.17 1.32
N PRO A 292 -5.67 -21.91 2.32
CA PRO A 292 -4.27 -21.88 2.71
C PRO A 292 -3.47 -22.81 1.79
N SER A 293 -2.97 -22.34 0.65
CA SER A 293 -1.85 -23.00 -0.04
C SER A 293 -1.02 -22.05 -0.92
N PRO A 294 0.31 -22.24 -1.01
CA PRO A 294 1.18 -21.46 -1.89
C PRO A 294 0.92 -21.81 -3.37
N PRO A 295 1.28 -20.92 -4.32
CA PRO A 295 1.33 -21.29 -5.71
C PRO A 295 2.44 -22.32 -5.90
N THR A 296 2.09 -23.59 -6.05
CA THR A 296 2.94 -24.53 -6.77
C THR A 296 2.92 -24.06 -8.22
N LEU A 297 3.78 -23.11 -8.58
CA LEU A 297 4.22 -22.98 -9.96
C LEU A 297 4.83 -24.35 -10.29
N SER A 298 4.11 -25.09 -11.13
CA SER A 298 4.50 -26.35 -11.76
C SER A 298 6.01 -26.57 -11.72
N GLN A 299 6.47 -27.47 -10.85
CA GLN A 299 7.71 -28.18 -11.15
C GLN A 299 7.50 -28.80 -12.55
N PRO A 300 8.45 -28.64 -13.49
CA PRO A 300 8.35 -29.39 -14.73
C PRO A 300 8.25 -30.86 -14.33
N ALA A 301 7.28 -31.57 -14.92
CA ALA A 301 7.10 -32.99 -14.70
C ALA A 301 8.47 -33.66 -14.75
N ARG A 302 8.88 -34.24 -13.63
CA ARG A 302 10.01 -35.15 -13.62
C ARG A 302 9.54 -36.30 -14.51
N ASN A 303 10.07 -36.37 -15.73
CA ASN A 303 9.81 -37.49 -16.62
C ASN A 303 10.28 -38.74 -15.88
N ASP A 304 9.34 -39.56 -15.43
CA ASP A 304 9.61 -40.85 -14.79
C ASP A 304 10.02 -41.93 -15.82
N ASP A 305 10.58 -41.52 -16.96
CA ASP A 305 11.04 -42.45 -18.02
C ASP A 305 12.53 -42.84 -17.89
N ASP A 306 13.30 -42.23 -16.97
CA ASP A 306 14.73 -42.55 -16.78
C ASP A 306 15.01 -43.53 -15.63
N ALA A 307 13.98 -44.05 -14.94
CA ALA A 307 14.16 -45.00 -13.83
C ALA A 307 14.27 -46.48 -14.28
N ASP A 308 13.79 -46.82 -15.48
CA ASP A 308 13.76 -48.21 -15.96
C ASP A 308 14.96 -48.60 -16.85
N ALA A 309 15.81 -47.63 -17.24
CA ALA A 309 17.01 -47.89 -18.04
C ALA A 309 18.25 -48.31 -17.21
N VAL A 310 18.23 -48.15 -15.88
CA VAL A 310 19.38 -48.47 -15.02
C VAL A 310 19.27 -49.86 -14.36
N LEU A 311 18.09 -50.49 -14.37
CA LEU A 311 17.86 -51.80 -13.74
C LEU A 311 17.98 -53.01 -14.67
N THR A 312 18.15 -52.81 -15.98
CA THR A 312 18.30 -53.90 -16.97
C THR A 312 19.75 -54.16 -17.41
N ALA A 313 20.72 -53.34 -17.01
CA ALA A 313 22.14 -53.53 -17.37
C ALA A 313 22.97 -54.36 -16.36
N GLY A 314 22.36 -54.86 -15.28
CA GLY A 314 23.09 -55.53 -14.17
C GLY A 314 22.97 -57.06 -14.09
N LYS A 315 22.32 -57.72 -15.05
CA LYS A 315 22.13 -59.19 -15.04
C LYS A 315 22.48 -59.81 -16.38
N GLY A 316 23.78 -60.00 -16.60
CA GLY A 316 24.27 -60.83 -17.68
C GLY A 316 25.79 -60.79 -17.74
N GLU A 317 26.43 -61.68 -16.97
CA GLU A 317 27.74 -62.31 -17.25
C GLU A 317 28.37 -62.83 -15.94
N VAL A 318 28.05 -64.08 -15.56
CA VAL A 318 29.05 -65.04 -15.03
C VAL A 318 28.54 -66.45 -15.35
N SER A 319 29.08 -67.07 -16.40
CA SER A 319 29.07 -68.52 -16.61
C SER A 319 30.22 -68.89 -17.53
N VAL A 320 30.93 -69.95 -17.13
CA VAL A 320 32.15 -70.59 -17.68
C VAL A 320 33.45 -70.08 -17.07
#